data_AF-A0A8X6FXQ3-F1
#
_entry.id   AF-A0A8X6FXQ3-F1
#
_cell.length_a   1.000
_cell.length_b   1.000
_cell.length_c   1.000
_cell.angle_alpha   90.00
_cell.angle_beta   90.00
_cell.angle_gamma   90.00
#
_symmetry.space_group_name_H-M   'P 1'
#
loop_
_entity.id
_entity.type
_entity.pdbx_description
1 polymer ?
#
loop_
_entity_poly.entity_id
_entity_poly.type
_entity_poly.pdbx_seq_one_letter_code
_entity_poly.pdbx_strand_id
1 'polypeptide(L)' 'RYIPVDDEEHRLLYELISRMLEYEPSQRITLQEALDHPFFNKLPTEQKLHKLDQEGKERSHSLSR' A
#
# COMPACT_ATOMS: atom_id res chain seq x y z
N ARG A 1 -19.52 22.13 -8.78
CA ARG A 1 -20.14 20.83 -9.12
C ARG A 1 -19.72 19.87 -8.01
N TYR A 2 -20.61 19.56 -7.07
CA TYR A 2 -20.29 18.67 -5.95
C TYR A 2 -20.23 17.25 -6.53
N ILE A 3 -19.02 16.72 -6.69
CA ILE A 3 -18.84 15.30 -6.97
C ILE A 3 -19.33 14.61 -5.69
N PRO A 4 -20.29 13.68 -5.75
CA PRO A 4 -20.53 12.78 -4.63
C PRO A 4 -19.27 11.90 -4.56
N VAL A 5 -18.29 12.47 -3.89
CA VAL A 5 -17.04 11.89 -3.48
C VAL A 5 -17.44 10.62 -2.74
N ASP A 6 -17.13 9.48 -3.34
CA ASP A 6 -17.28 8.18 -2.71
C ASP A 6 -16.54 8.26 -1.36
N ASP A 7 -17.31 8.35 -0.28
CA ASP A 7 -16.85 8.76 1.06
C ASP A 7 -15.73 7.86 1.54
N GLU A 8 -15.80 6.58 1.17
CA GLU A 8 -14.82 5.58 1.55
C GLU A 8 -13.46 5.76 0.88
N GLU A 9 -13.40 6.06 -0.42
CA GLU A 9 -12.11 6.24 -1.10
C GLU A 9 -11.36 7.46 -0.58
N HIS A 10 -12.09 8.54 -0.28
CA HIS A 10 -11.50 9.74 0.29
C HIS A 10 -11.07 9.49 1.74
N ARG A 11 -11.88 8.77 2.53
CA ARG A 11 -11.49 8.35 3.88
C ARG A 11 -10.21 7.52 3.87
N LEU A 12 -10.09 6.55 2.97
CA LEU A 12 -8.90 5.71 2.82
C LEU A 12 -7.68 6.53 2.36
N LEU A 13 -7.88 7.51 1.47
CA LEU A 13 -6.80 8.41 1.05
C LEU A 13 -6.30 9.26 2.23
N TYR A 14 -7.21 9.87 2.99
CA TYR A 14 -6.84 10.66 4.16
C TYR A 14 -6.14 9.81 5.22
N GLU A 15 -6.63 8.60 5.49
CA GLU A 15 -5.99 7.67 6.43
C GLU A 15 -4.55 7.35 6.01
N LEU A 16 -4.33 7.02 4.73
CA LEU A 16 -3.00 6.75 4.20
C LEU A 16 -2.06 7.95 4.37
N ILE A 17 -2.51 9.14 3.94
CA ILE A 17 -1.69 10.36 4.02
C ILE A 17 -1.37 10.71 5.47
N SER A 18 -2.34 10.61 6.39
CA SER A 18 -2.11 10.84 7.82
C SER A 18 -1.02 9.94 8.37
N ARG A 19 -1.05 8.63 8.04
CA ARG A 19 -0.03 7.66 8.49
C ARG A 19 1.35 7.90 7.86
N MET A 20 1.39 8.39 6.62
CA MET A 20 2.64 8.77 5.94
C MET A 20 3.25 10.06 6.48
N LEU A 21 2.42 10.96 7.02
CA LEU A 21 2.81 12.26 7.55
C LEU A 21 2.91 12.28 9.08
N GLU A 22 2.94 11.12 9.74
CA GLU A 22 3.17 11.02 11.18
C GLU A 22 4.46 11.75 11.56
N TYR A 23 4.33 12.58 12.60
CA TYR A 23 5.41 13.44 13.06
C TYR A 23 6.57 12.60 13.62
N GLU A 24 6.24 11.69 14.54
CA GLU A 24 7.19 10.76 15.15
C GLU A 24 7.62 9.71 14.10
N PRO A 25 8.91 9.68 13.70
CA PRO A 25 9.37 8.77 12.64
C PRO A 25 9.17 7.29 12.98
N SER A 26 9.20 6.96 14.28
CA SER A 26 8.97 5.59 14.77
C SER A 26 7.52 5.13 14.63
N GLN A 27 6.57 6.06 14.50
CA GLN A 27 5.14 5.78 14.29
C GLN A 27 4.72 5.93 12.82
N ARG A 28 5.58 6.53 11.99
CA ARG A 28 5.34 6.70 10.56
C ARG A 28 5.35 5.35 9.86
N ILE A 29 4.34 5.15 9.02
CA ILE A 29 4.23 3.94 8.21
C ILE A 29 5.43 3.80 7.27
N THR A 30 5.92 2.58 7.08
CA THR A 30 6.96 2.28 6.11
C THR A 30 6.41 2.33 4.68
N LEU A 31 7.29 2.42 3.69
CA LEU A 31 6.89 2.35 2.28
C LEU A 31 6.15 1.05 1.95
N GLN A 32 6.61 -0.09 2.48
CA GLN A 32 5.97 -1.38 2.26
C GLN A 32 4.53 -1.37 2.78
N GLU A 33 4.33 -0.97 4.03
CA GLU A 33 3.00 -0.90 4.65
C GLU A 33 2.08 0.13 3.96
N ALA A 34 2.63 1.24 3.46
CA ALA A 34 1.87 2.22 2.68
C ALA A 34 1.35 1.61 1.36
N LEU A 35 2.18 0.82 0.67
CA LEU A 35 1.81 0.16 -0.57
C LEU A 35 0.80 -0.99 -0.37
N ASP A 36 0.79 -1.59 0.83
CA ASP A 36 -0.20 -2.58 1.26
C ASP A 36 -1.51 -1.98 1.80
N HIS A 37 -1.63 -0.64 1.85
CA HIS A 37 -2.82 0.05 2.36
C HIS A 37 -4.08 -0.21 1.49
N PRO A 38 -5.28 -0.34 2.08
CA PRO A 38 -6.52 -0.64 1.35
C PRO A 38 -6.87 0.36 0.24
N PHE A 39 -6.38 1.59 0.33
CA PHE A 39 -6.49 2.59 -0.74
C PHE A 39 -6.05 2.03 -2.11
N PHE A 40 -4.98 1.22 -2.13
CA PHE A 40 -4.46 0.62 -3.37
C PHE A 40 -5.13 -0.71 -3.75
N ASN A 41 -6.12 -1.20 -3.00
CA ASN A 41 -6.78 -2.47 -3.32
C ASN A 41 -7.48 -2.45 -4.68
N LYS A 42 -8.00 -1.28 -5.08
CA LYS A 42 -8.65 -1.06 -6.38
C LYS A 42 -7.67 -1.16 -7.58
N LEU A 43 -6.36 -1.13 -7.35
CA LEU A 43 -5.38 -1.29 -8.43
C LEU A 43 -5.36 -2.74 -8.93
N PRO A 44 -5.29 -2.95 -10.26
CA PRO A 44 -4.92 -4.23 -10.86
C PRO A 44 -3.61 -4.79 -10.29
N THR A 45 -3.50 -6.11 -10.25
CA THR A 45 -2.32 -6.79 -9.67
C THR A 45 -1.03 -6.42 -10.39
N GLU A 46 -1.08 -6.18 -11.70
CA GLU A 46 0.09 -5.79 -12.50
C GLU A 46 0.65 -4.43 -12.10
N GLN A 47 -0.16 -3.59 -11.46
CA GLN A 47 0.25 -2.28 -10.94
C GLN A 47 0.78 -2.35 -9.50
N LYS A 48 0.64 -3.50 -8.82
CA LYS A 48 1.13 -3.74 -7.44
C LYS A 48 2.55 -4.32 -7.46
N LEU A 49 3.49 -3.56 -8.02
CA LEU A 49 4.87 -4.00 -8.28
C LEU A 49 5.59 -4.56 -7.05
N HIS A 50 5.33 -4.00 -5.87
CA HIS A 50 5.93 -4.45 -4.60
C HIS A 50 5.60 -5.91 -4.24
N LYS A 51 4.53 -6.49 -4.79
CA LYS A 51 4.16 -7.90 -4.57
C LYS A 51 4.92 -8.84 -5.49
N LEU A 52 5.24 -8.40 -6.70
CA LEU A 52 6.00 -9.19 -7.68
C LEU A 52 7.43 -9.46 -7.20
N ASP A 53 8.05 -8.47 -6.55
CA ASP A 53 9.40 -8.59 -5.99
C ASP A 53 9.47 -9.63 -4.85
N GLN A 54 8.38 -9.81 -4.10
CA GLN A 54 8.30 -10.78 -3.00
C GLN A 54 8.18 -12.22 -3.55
N GLU A 55 7.33 -12.44 -4.56
CA GLU A 55 7.16 -13.76 -5.18
C GLU A 55 8.47 -14.30 -5.80
N GLY A 56 9.29 -13.44 -6.41
CA GLY A 56 10.59 -13.84 -6.97
C GLY A 56 11.60 -14.28 -5.89
N LYS A 57 11.56 -13.64 -4.72
CA LYS A 57 12.42 -13.96 -3.58
C LYS A 57 12.03 -15.25 -2.87
N GLU A 58 10.74 -15.53 -2.73
CA GLU A 58 10.27 -16.78 -2.12
C GLU A 58 10.60 -18.01 -2.98
N ARG A 59 10.42 -17.89 -4.30
CA ARG A 59 10.74 -18.96 -5.26
C ARG A 59 12.24 -19.30 -5.24
N SER A 60 13.11 -18.29 -5.24
CA SER A 60 14.57 -18.52 -5.19
C SER A 60 15.05 -19.19 -3.90
N HIS A 61 14.46 -18.86 -2.74
CA HIS A 61 14.81 -19.51 -1.48
C HIS A 61 14.35 -20.97 -1.38
N SER A 62 13.24 -21.32 -2.05
CA SER A 62 12.72 -22.70 -2.06
C SER A 62 13.54 -23.69 -2.91
N LEU A 63 14.34 -23.19 -3.87
CA LEU A 63 15.14 -24.01 -4.80
C LEU A 63 16.53 -24.38 -4.27
N SER A 64 16.89 -23.91 -3.07
CA SER A 64 18.20 -24.13 -2.46
C SER A 64 18.23 -25.28 -1.42
N ARG A 65 17.30 -26.23 -1.51
CA ARG A 65 17.25 -27.43 -0.66
C ARG A 65 17.49 -28.70 -1.46
#